data_AF-A0AAV2AQJ8-F1
#
_entry.id   AF-A0AAV2AQJ8-F1
#
_cell.length_a   1.000
_cell.length_b   1.000
_cell.length_c   1.000
_cell.angle_alpha   90.00
_cell.angle_beta   90.00
_cell.angle_gamma   90.00
#
_symmetry.space_group_name_H-M   'P 1'
#
loop_
_entity.id
_entity.type
_entity.pdbx_description
1 polymer ?
#
loop_
_entity_poly.entity_id
_entity_poly.type
_entity_poly.pdbx_seq_one_letter_code
_entity_poly.pdbx_strand_id
1 'polypeptide(L)'
;MGFLAPSVIYLAGCVLLILQFFCAATNCPPPDFPERGYYEIQKAEYEAGMEINYFCNGWPMYYKNTAWVPTKKVVTCQSSGNWSEPTPFCDISTKLKSLIPSFEADSRELIVIDGHLHTCIGPQKNRKEILRFSLDGELVPYAVLICFTEGRGMFNIRLSPTWSFTYDTDIAKNKCAFITTEKYQSKTASISVEISSKKNSSISLCEVTVFAKDDKWCEEPPENSVPNGQLEVSHSKAVLHCKKGFKEKDGREEYATCENNTWSYLNLECVEHKPNKEHWKSACPPPDFPETGNYEPKKAEYDVGMEINYTCLGKFSMFVDNAAFGQPKTVTCQSSGKWSDVTPLCGRGTIKVNITETLHDTYDIDQGFKNVGCVFSSFMKNEKKTDHVTVQVLPDMASSTLLCEILVYAKKYKWCDEPPENSIPNGQLEVSRRSAVLHCNEGFKEKDDKEVYATCKNNTWSYMNLQCVEEKPQKDHRILAIVLTIVIVILTLVGLAIFLHRRKKLEEKPRENKFLSTSVKTATEQVCRNQGTLCN
;
A
#
# COMPACT_ATOMS: atom_id res chain seq x y z
N MET A 1 -24.67 10.36 -23.05
CA MET A 1 -25.83 11.27 -23.13
C MET A 1 -26.81 10.74 -24.16
N GLY A 2 -28.02 10.37 -23.76
CA GLY A 2 -29.10 10.04 -24.69
C GLY A 2 -30.16 11.14 -24.65
N PHE A 3 -30.48 11.74 -25.79
CA PHE A 3 -31.57 12.72 -25.87
C PHE A 3 -32.91 11.98 -25.87
N LEU A 4 -33.71 12.19 -24.82
CA LEU A 4 -35.11 11.79 -24.82
C LEU A 4 -35.87 12.67 -25.82
N ALA A 5 -36.76 12.06 -26.60
CA ALA A 5 -37.55 12.78 -27.61
C ALA A 5 -38.47 13.81 -26.93
N PRO A 6 -38.67 15.00 -27.54
CA PRO A 6 -39.52 16.03 -26.96
C PRO A 6 -40.99 15.57 -26.86
N SER A 7 -41.58 15.77 -25.69
CA SER A 7 -42.99 15.47 -25.42
C SER A 7 -43.91 16.40 -26.21
N VAL A 8 -44.49 15.93 -27.32
CA VAL A 8 -45.44 16.70 -28.12
C VAL A 8 -46.85 16.59 -27.54
N ILE A 9 -47.38 17.68 -27.00
CA ILE A 9 -48.77 17.77 -26.54
C ILE A 9 -49.63 18.35 -27.67
N TYR A 10 -50.53 17.55 -28.24
CA TYR A 10 -51.53 18.03 -29.20
C TYR A 10 -52.75 18.60 -28.46
N LEU A 11 -52.89 19.92 -28.45
CA LEU A 11 -54.14 20.60 -28.12
C LEU A 11 -54.87 20.99 -29.41
N ALA A 12 -56.21 20.89 -29.39
CA ALA A 12 -57.06 20.88 -30.58
C ALA A 12 -56.79 22.05 -31.56
N GLY A 13 -56.10 21.75 -32.66
CA GLY A 13 -55.85 22.68 -33.76
C GLY A 13 -54.57 23.52 -33.68
N CYS A 14 -53.77 23.45 -32.59
CA CYS A 14 -52.55 24.24 -32.47
C CYS A 14 -51.39 23.43 -31.85
N VAL A 15 -50.32 23.23 -32.63
CA VAL A 15 -49.10 22.54 -32.16
C VAL A 15 -48.28 23.51 -31.32
N LEU A 16 -48.48 23.48 -30.01
CA LEU A 16 -47.67 24.25 -29.07
C LEU A 16 -46.32 23.54 -28.87
N LEU A 17 -45.30 23.92 -29.65
CA LEU A 17 -43.92 23.55 -29.36
C LEU A 17 -43.45 24.28 -28.09
N ILE A 18 -43.79 23.71 -26.94
CA ILE A 18 -43.15 24.07 -25.68
C ILE A 18 -41.68 23.66 -25.82
N LEU A 19 -40.78 24.63 -26.02
CA LEU A 19 -39.37 24.43 -25.72
C LEU A 19 -39.28 24.16 -24.22
N GLN A 20 -39.38 22.89 -23.84
CA GLN A 20 -38.87 22.44 -22.56
C GLN A 20 -37.36 22.61 -22.65
N PHE A 21 -36.89 23.75 -22.13
CA PHE A 21 -35.50 23.94 -21.75
C PHE A 21 -35.23 22.93 -20.63
N PHE A 22 -34.90 21.70 -21.04
CA PHE A 22 -34.20 20.74 -20.20
C PHE A 22 -32.82 21.33 -19.95
N CYS A 23 -32.74 22.21 -18.95
CA CYS A 23 -31.47 22.52 -18.30
C CYS A 23 -30.94 21.18 -17.82
N ALA A 24 -29.94 20.65 -18.53
CA ALA A 24 -29.22 19.48 -18.07
C ALA A 24 -28.66 19.83 -16.69
N ALA A 25 -29.10 19.10 -15.66
CA ALA A 25 -28.62 19.33 -14.31
C ALA A 25 -27.11 19.10 -14.30
N THR A 26 -26.33 20.15 -14.06
CA THR A 26 -24.88 20.03 -13.97
C THR A 26 -24.55 19.38 -12.64
N ASN A 27 -24.36 18.07 -12.67
CA ASN A 27 -23.97 17.28 -11.50
C ASN A 27 -22.45 17.20 -11.42
N CYS A 28 -21.90 17.31 -10.21
CA CYS A 28 -20.48 17.03 -10.00
C CYS A 28 -20.23 15.52 -10.02
N PRO A 29 -19.10 15.07 -10.60
CA PRO A 29 -18.66 13.70 -10.46
C PRO A 29 -18.32 13.40 -8.99
N PRO A 30 -18.25 12.12 -8.60
CA PRO A 30 -17.69 11.73 -7.31
C PRO A 30 -16.30 12.34 -7.16
N PRO A 31 -15.99 12.94 -6.00
CA PRO A 31 -14.70 13.57 -5.76
C PRO A 31 -13.58 12.53 -5.68
N ASP A 32 -12.35 12.99 -5.86
CA ASP A 32 -11.16 12.22 -5.49
C ASP A 32 -10.99 12.22 -3.96
N PHE A 33 -10.27 11.26 -3.40
CA PHE A 33 -10.12 11.12 -1.94
C PHE A 33 -8.66 11.13 -1.49
N PRO A 34 -8.33 11.65 -0.30
CA PRO A 34 -6.97 11.63 0.21
C PRO A 34 -6.50 10.22 0.58
N GLU A 35 -5.23 9.91 0.31
CA GLU A 35 -4.54 8.75 0.89
C GLU A 35 -4.64 8.80 2.42
N ARG A 36 -5.09 7.71 3.06
CA ARG A 36 -5.37 7.61 4.53
C ARG A 36 -6.51 8.50 5.05
N GLY A 37 -7.32 9.09 4.18
CA GLY A 37 -8.56 9.78 4.57
C GLY A 37 -9.78 9.23 3.85
N TYR A 38 -10.90 9.92 4.01
CA TYR A 38 -12.17 9.61 3.34
C TYR A 38 -13.03 10.86 3.26
N TYR A 39 -14.16 10.78 2.54
CA TYR A 39 -15.22 11.77 2.59
C TYR A 39 -16.58 11.14 2.94
N GLU A 40 -17.43 11.90 3.64
CA GLU A 40 -18.79 11.49 3.97
C GLU A 40 -19.73 11.58 2.77
N ILE A 41 -20.78 10.74 2.78
CA ILE A 41 -21.85 10.68 1.77
C ILE A 41 -21.30 10.34 0.38
N GLN A 42 -21.07 9.04 0.13
CA GLN A 42 -20.71 8.52 -1.20
C GLN A 42 -21.95 8.39 -2.09
N LYS A 43 -21.96 9.11 -3.22
CA LYS A 43 -22.98 9.04 -4.29
C LYS A 43 -22.30 8.87 -5.65
N ALA A 44 -23.05 8.38 -6.63
CA ALA A 44 -22.57 8.28 -8.01
C ALA A 44 -22.46 9.65 -8.72
N GLU A 45 -23.28 10.62 -8.30
CA GLU A 45 -23.36 11.99 -8.81
C GLU A 45 -23.85 12.92 -7.66
N TYR A 46 -23.49 14.21 -7.72
CA TYR A 46 -23.86 15.21 -6.72
C TYR A 46 -24.51 16.42 -7.40
N GLU A 47 -25.66 16.86 -6.89
CA GLU A 47 -26.35 18.03 -7.43
C GLU A 47 -25.66 19.32 -6.99
N ALA A 48 -25.73 20.37 -7.80
CA ALA A 48 -25.20 21.68 -7.47
C ALA A 48 -25.79 22.21 -6.14
N GLY A 49 -24.92 22.63 -5.22
CA GLY A 49 -25.27 23.03 -3.86
C GLY A 49 -25.11 21.92 -2.79
N MET A 50 -24.87 20.65 -3.18
CA MET A 50 -24.54 19.60 -2.21
C MET A 50 -23.14 19.80 -1.62
N GLU A 51 -23.00 19.55 -0.32
CA GLU A 51 -21.74 19.59 0.41
C GLU A 51 -21.27 18.19 0.79
N ILE A 52 -19.94 18.01 0.85
CA ILE A 52 -19.27 16.83 1.41
C ILE A 52 -18.26 17.27 2.47
N ASN A 53 -17.97 16.39 3.43
CA ASN A 53 -16.94 16.59 4.45
C ASN A 53 -15.78 15.62 4.19
N TYR A 54 -14.55 16.13 4.02
CA TYR A 54 -13.33 15.30 4.08
C TYR A 54 -12.86 15.10 5.52
N PHE A 55 -12.24 13.94 5.75
CA PHE A 55 -11.63 13.53 7.01
C PHE A 55 -10.28 12.89 6.78
N CYS A 56 -9.34 13.19 7.67
CA CYS A 56 -8.04 12.54 7.79
C CYS A 56 -8.04 11.74 9.09
N ASN A 57 -7.69 10.44 9.05
CA ASN A 57 -7.88 9.49 10.16
C ASN A 57 -6.92 9.75 11.35
N GLY A 58 -7.12 10.85 12.08
CA GLY A 58 -6.20 11.36 13.11
C GLY A 58 -5.04 12.21 12.58
N TRP A 59 -4.86 12.27 11.26
CA TRP A 59 -3.79 12.99 10.57
C TRP A 59 -4.13 14.46 10.30
N PRO A 60 -3.16 15.37 10.19
CA PRO A 60 -3.40 16.72 9.68
C PRO A 60 -3.91 16.68 8.25
N MET A 61 -4.81 17.59 7.97
CA MET A 61 -5.25 17.89 6.62
C MET A 61 -4.47 19.08 6.08
N TYR A 62 -4.00 19.01 4.83
CA TYR A 62 -3.23 20.06 4.17
C TYR A 62 -3.87 20.47 2.84
N TYR A 63 -3.96 21.78 2.60
CA TYR A 63 -4.31 22.37 1.29
C TYR A 63 -3.84 23.83 1.22
N LYS A 64 -3.26 24.25 0.08
CA LYS A 64 -2.81 25.63 -0.18
C LYS A 64 -2.01 26.25 0.97
N ASN A 65 -0.92 25.61 1.37
CA ASN A 65 -0.06 26.05 2.48
C ASN A 65 -0.74 26.16 3.86
N THR A 66 -2.01 25.77 3.98
CA THR A 66 -2.74 25.76 5.25
C THR A 66 -2.86 24.33 5.75
N ALA A 67 -2.59 24.13 7.03
CA ALA A 67 -2.68 22.83 7.69
C ALA A 67 -3.67 22.91 8.86
N TRP A 68 -4.51 21.88 9.01
CA TRP A 68 -5.53 21.83 10.05
C TRP A 68 -5.53 20.51 10.83
N VAL A 69 -5.69 20.60 12.16
CA VAL A 69 -5.80 19.48 13.09
C VAL A 69 -6.81 19.80 14.19
N PRO A 70 -7.76 18.89 14.51
CA PRO A 70 -8.46 17.99 13.62
C PRO A 70 -9.77 18.67 13.16
N THR A 71 -9.84 19.10 11.90
CA THR A 71 -11.06 19.70 11.37
C THR A 71 -11.47 19.05 10.06
N LYS A 72 -12.75 18.70 9.95
CA LYS A 72 -13.36 18.37 8.66
C LYS A 72 -13.19 19.54 7.68
N LYS A 73 -12.96 19.23 6.41
CA LYS A 73 -12.99 20.24 5.33
C LYS A 73 -14.26 20.05 4.52
N VAL A 74 -15.07 21.10 4.46
CA VAL A 74 -16.28 21.12 3.64
C VAL A 74 -15.91 21.59 2.23
N VAL A 75 -16.40 20.90 1.21
CA VAL A 75 -16.41 21.40 -0.17
C VAL A 75 -17.81 21.23 -0.78
N THR A 76 -18.17 22.12 -1.69
CA THR A 76 -19.53 22.23 -2.26
C THR A 76 -19.48 21.97 -3.76
N CYS A 77 -20.42 21.18 -4.27
CA CYS A 77 -20.63 21.03 -5.71
C CYS A 77 -21.17 22.35 -6.29
N GLN A 78 -20.48 22.94 -7.26
CA GLN A 78 -20.88 24.19 -7.89
C GLN A 78 -21.82 23.94 -9.08
N SER A 79 -22.58 24.96 -9.50
CA SER A 79 -23.44 24.92 -10.69
C SER A 79 -22.68 24.73 -12.02
N SER A 80 -21.35 24.85 -11.98
CA SER A 80 -20.43 24.50 -13.08
C SER A 80 -20.20 23.00 -13.25
N GLY A 81 -20.62 22.15 -12.29
CA GLY A 81 -20.28 20.73 -12.25
C GLY A 81 -18.91 20.42 -11.62
N ASN A 82 -18.22 21.45 -11.09
CA ASN A 82 -16.93 21.30 -10.41
C ASN A 82 -17.10 21.44 -8.89
N TRP A 83 -16.18 20.84 -8.13
CA TRP A 83 -16.08 21.05 -6.69
C TRP A 83 -15.50 22.43 -6.36
N SER A 84 -15.96 23.06 -5.27
CA SER A 84 -15.55 24.41 -4.89
C SER A 84 -14.07 24.56 -4.55
N GLU A 85 -13.46 23.47 -4.09
CA GLU A 85 -12.04 23.30 -3.82
C GLU A 85 -11.66 21.86 -4.19
N PRO A 86 -10.41 21.59 -4.61
CA PRO A 86 -9.96 20.24 -4.93
C PRO A 86 -9.76 19.42 -3.65
N THR A 87 -9.48 18.13 -3.83
CA THR A 87 -9.27 17.19 -2.73
C THR A 87 -8.05 17.58 -1.88
N PRO A 88 -8.19 17.71 -0.54
CA PRO A 88 -7.06 18.01 0.34
C PRO A 88 -6.15 16.78 0.49
N PHE A 89 -4.94 16.96 1.03
CA PHE A 89 -4.08 15.84 1.41
C PHE A 89 -4.23 15.51 2.90
N CYS A 90 -4.10 14.23 3.25
CA CYS A 90 -3.92 13.79 4.64
C CYS A 90 -2.46 13.37 4.83
N ASP A 91 -1.71 14.13 5.61
CA ASP A 91 -0.25 13.96 5.65
C ASP A 91 0.23 13.25 6.92
N ILE A 92 1.40 12.60 6.81
CA ILE A 92 2.05 11.93 7.94
C ILE A 92 3.19 12.75 8.50
N SER A 93 3.50 12.52 9.77
CA SER A 93 4.65 13.13 10.41
C SER A 93 5.96 12.58 9.85
N THR A 94 6.95 13.46 9.73
CA THR A 94 8.30 13.05 9.38
C THR A 94 9.01 12.44 10.57
N LYS A 95 9.89 11.48 10.32
CA LYS A 95 10.58 10.73 11.38
C LYS A 95 11.64 11.61 12.06
N LEU A 96 11.46 11.83 13.36
CA LEU A 96 12.44 12.47 14.21
C LEU A 96 13.47 11.43 14.70
N LYS A 97 14.73 11.85 14.81
CA LYS A 97 15.85 11.08 15.38
C LYS A 97 16.53 11.94 16.46
N SER A 98 16.79 11.38 17.63
CA SER A 98 17.59 12.07 18.67
C SER A 98 19.01 12.36 18.16
N LEU A 99 19.54 13.54 18.49
CA LEU A 99 20.87 13.99 18.09
C LEU A 99 21.98 13.62 19.10
N ILE A 100 21.66 12.94 20.21
CA ILE A 100 22.64 12.58 21.23
C ILE A 100 23.24 11.20 20.92
N PRO A 101 24.55 11.09 20.58
CA PRO A 101 25.16 9.81 20.23
C PRO A 101 25.24 8.87 21.43
N SER A 102 24.68 7.67 21.23
CA SER A 102 24.47 6.66 22.27
C SER A 102 25.77 6.07 22.84
N PHE A 103 25.99 6.32 24.14
CA PHE A 103 26.51 5.34 25.09
C PHE A 103 25.85 5.53 26.47
N GLU A 104 25.51 6.78 26.82
CA GLU A 104 24.61 7.15 27.91
C GLU A 104 23.43 7.97 27.36
N ALA A 105 22.75 7.45 26.33
CA ALA A 105 21.55 8.09 25.78
C ALA A 105 20.45 8.08 26.86
N ASP A 106 20.27 9.22 27.53
CA ASP A 106 19.22 9.48 28.50
C ASP A 106 17.88 9.11 27.85
N SER A 107 17.18 8.10 28.39
CA SER A 107 15.96 7.51 27.79
C SER A 107 14.82 8.51 27.59
N ARG A 108 15.00 9.72 28.13
CA ARG A 108 14.20 10.93 27.98
C ARG A 108 13.92 11.26 26.52
N GLU A 109 14.91 11.57 25.68
CA GLU A 109 14.58 12.13 24.34
C GLU A 109 13.72 11.21 23.46
N LEU A 110 13.81 9.89 23.65
CA LEU A 110 12.98 8.91 22.95
C LEU A 110 11.51 8.90 23.41
N ILE A 111 11.22 9.32 24.65
CA ILE A 111 9.86 9.37 25.20
C ILE A 111 8.97 10.35 24.43
N VAL A 112 9.47 11.51 24.02
CA VAL A 112 8.62 12.52 23.34
C VAL A 112 8.41 12.27 21.84
N ILE A 113 8.91 11.16 21.31
CA ILE A 113 8.77 10.76 19.90
C ILE A 113 8.33 9.29 19.75
N ASP A 114 7.81 8.68 20.81
CA ASP A 114 7.32 7.29 20.82
C ASP A 114 5.87 7.15 20.29
N GLY A 115 5.16 8.27 20.10
CA GLY A 115 3.75 8.31 19.70
C GLY A 115 2.76 8.04 20.85
N HIS A 116 3.20 8.17 22.10
CA HIS A 116 2.39 7.90 23.29
C HIS A 116 2.13 9.17 24.11
N LEU A 117 0.92 9.73 23.96
CA LEU A 117 0.43 10.91 24.71
C LEU A 117 0.42 10.80 26.26
N HIS A 118 0.87 9.68 26.83
CA HIS A 118 0.92 9.42 28.27
C HIS A 118 2.34 9.33 28.85
N THR A 119 3.37 9.32 28.01
CA THR A 119 4.78 9.34 28.40
C THR A 119 5.28 10.78 28.26
N CYS A 120 5.72 11.43 29.35
CA CYS A 120 6.01 12.86 29.34
C CYS A 120 7.28 13.23 30.13
N ILE A 121 8.00 14.23 29.65
CA ILE A 121 9.25 14.77 30.22
C ILE A 121 9.00 16.20 30.70
N GLY A 122 9.19 16.44 32.00
CA GLY A 122 9.11 17.78 32.59
C GLY A 122 10.49 18.29 33.00
N PRO A 123 10.80 19.58 32.77
CA PRO A 123 12.05 20.16 33.22
C PRO A 123 12.15 20.10 34.74
N GLN A 124 13.36 19.81 35.23
CA GLN A 124 13.67 19.95 36.66
C GLN A 124 13.32 21.36 37.15
N LYS A 125 12.83 21.47 38.39
CA LYS A 125 12.33 22.73 38.97
C LYS A 125 13.35 23.88 38.79
N ASN A 126 12.90 24.96 38.15
CA ASN A 126 13.70 26.15 37.81
C ASN A 126 14.87 25.92 36.81
N ARG A 127 14.92 24.79 36.10
CA ARG A 127 15.83 24.56 34.98
C ARG A 127 15.08 24.67 33.66
N LYS A 128 15.81 24.98 32.60
CA LYS A 128 15.33 24.82 31.22
C LYS A 128 15.84 23.49 30.69
N GLU A 129 15.00 22.79 29.94
CA GLU A 129 15.37 21.56 29.24
C GLU A 129 15.32 21.83 27.74
N ILE A 130 16.34 21.42 26.99
CA ILE A 130 16.44 21.65 25.55
C ILE A 130 16.60 20.29 24.88
N LEU A 131 15.57 19.87 24.17
CA LEU A 131 15.52 18.61 23.42
C LEU A 131 15.89 18.89 21.96
N ARG A 132 16.68 18.03 21.33
CA ARG A 132 17.16 18.24 19.95
C ARG A 132 16.97 17.02 19.07
N PHE A 133 16.26 17.22 17.96
CA PHE A 133 15.95 16.16 17.00
C PHE A 133 16.44 16.53 15.61
N SER A 134 17.09 15.60 14.93
CA SER A 134 17.30 15.65 13.48
C SER A 134 16.07 15.14 12.73
N LEU A 135 15.80 15.76 11.60
CA LEU A 135 14.83 15.30 10.59
C LEU A 135 15.52 14.25 9.69
N ASP A 136 14.75 13.47 8.94
CA ASP A 136 15.31 12.46 8.02
C ASP A 136 15.80 13.09 6.69
N GLY A 137 16.78 13.98 6.81
CA GLY A 137 17.28 14.82 5.72
C GLY A 137 16.92 16.30 5.89
N GLU A 138 17.15 17.09 4.85
CA GLU A 138 16.81 18.51 4.80
C GLU A 138 15.40 18.73 4.22
N LEU A 139 14.43 18.98 5.09
CA LEU A 139 13.00 19.09 4.76
C LEU A 139 12.47 20.51 5.05
N VAL A 140 11.34 20.89 4.45
CA VAL A 140 10.67 22.18 4.73
C VAL A 140 9.50 21.96 5.68
N PRO A 141 9.67 22.11 7.01
CA PRO A 141 8.58 21.98 7.97
C PRO A 141 7.49 23.02 7.73
N TYR A 142 6.25 22.56 7.64
CA TYR A 142 5.06 23.40 7.45
C TYR A 142 4.13 23.41 8.69
N ALA A 143 4.29 22.45 9.60
CA ALA A 143 3.62 22.45 10.90
C ALA A 143 4.37 21.65 11.98
N VAL A 144 4.15 22.02 13.24
CA VAL A 144 4.62 21.29 14.42
C VAL A 144 3.45 21.08 15.37
N LEU A 145 3.17 19.83 15.72
CA LEU A 145 2.29 19.44 16.81
C LEU A 145 3.15 19.22 18.07
N ILE A 146 2.79 19.89 19.16
CA ILE A 146 3.35 19.60 20.49
C ILE A 146 2.22 19.18 21.42
N CYS A 147 2.41 18.09 22.16
CA CYS A 147 1.50 17.66 23.22
C CYS A 147 2.18 17.74 24.58
N PHE A 148 1.44 18.13 25.62
CA PHE A 148 1.95 18.43 26.94
C PHE A 148 0.91 18.19 28.06
N THR A 149 1.39 18.01 29.28
CA THR A 149 0.54 17.89 30.48
C THR A 149 -0.09 19.24 30.85
N GLU A 150 -1.23 19.20 31.54
CA GLU A 150 -1.81 20.38 32.17
C GLU A 150 -0.78 21.12 33.05
N GLY A 151 -0.70 22.44 32.90
CA GLY A 151 0.32 23.25 33.53
C GLY A 151 0.41 24.67 32.99
N ARG A 152 1.39 25.42 33.47
CA ARG A 152 1.81 26.72 32.92
C ARG A 152 3.28 26.71 32.59
N GLY A 153 3.61 27.01 31.35
CA GLY A 153 4.98 27.05 30.89
C GLY A 153 5.13 27.75 29.55
N MET A 154 6.33 27.69 29.03
CA MET A 154 6.71 28.32 27.78
C MET A 154 7.59 27.35 27.00
N PHE A 155 7.17 27.04 25.78
CA PHE A 155 7.90 26.23 24.81
C PHE A 155 8.50 27.16 23.76
N ASN A 156 9.82 27.14 23.61
CA ASN A 156 10.52 27.86 22.54
C ASN A 156 11.00 26.83 21.51
N ILE A 157 10.26 26.74 20.41
CA ILE A 157 10.52 25.84 19.29
C ILE A 157 11.44 26.56 18.31
N ARG A 158 12.55 25.92 17.90
CA ARG A 158 13.50 26.47 16.94
C ARG A 158 13.73 25.49 15.79
N LEU A 159 13.59 25.97 14.57
CA LEU A 159 13.90 25.25 13.34
C LEU A 159 15.19 25.84 12.77
N SER A 160 16.24 25.03 12.74
CA SER A 160 17.56 25.47 12.26
C SER A 160 17.55 25.58 10.73
N PRO A 161 17.93 26.72 10.13
CA PRO A 161 18.83 27.72 10.72
C PRO A 161 18.19 28.97 11.36
N THR A 162 16.97 29.37 10.98
CA THR A 162 16.54 30.79 11.13
C THR A 162 15.21 31.04 11.85
N TRP A 163 14.38 30.02 12.12
CA TRP A 163 13.04 30.25 12.67
C TRP A 163 12.92 29.85 14.13
N SER A 164 12.26 30.69 14.91
CA SER A 164 11.93 30.40 16.31
C SER A 164 10.54 30.92 16.65
N PHE A 165 9.77 30.12 17.36
CA PHE A 165 8.44 30.46 17.85
C PHE A 165 8.32 30.14 19.34
N THR A 166 7.71 31.06 20.09
CA THR A 166 7.46 30.89 21.52
C THR A 166 5.98 30.68 21.75
N TYR A 167 5.62 29.51 22.25
CA TYR A 167 4.27 29.15 22.67
C TYR A 167 4.17 29.24 24.19
N ASP A 168 3.38 30.18 24.69
CA ASP A 168 3.09 30.35 26.12
C ASP A 168 1.76 29.65 26.46
N THR A 169 1.77 28.79 27.47
CA THR A 169 0.57 28.10 27.97
C THR A 169 0.12 28.67 29.31
N ASP A 170 -0.94 29.49 29.28
CA ASP A 170 -1.66 29.89 30.49
C ASP A 170 -2.88 28.98 30.72
N ILE A 171 -2.64 27.85 31.42
CA ILE A 171 -3.66 26.89 31.85
C ILE A 171 -4.51 26.38 30.67
N ALA A 172 -3.84 25.92 29.62
CA ALA A 172 -4.51 25.32 28.47
C ALA A 172 -5.21 24.01 28.89
N LYS A 173 -6.54 23.95 28.71
CA LYS A 173 -7.32 22.70 28.82
C LYS A 173 -6.99 21.70 27.69
N ASN A 174 -6.45 22.21 26.58
CA ASN A 174 -6.08 21.40 25.42
C ASN A 174 -4.68 20.83 25.65
N LYS A 175 -4.56 19.50 25.66
CA LYS A 175 -3.29 18.78 25.87
C LYS A 175 -2.31 18.89 24.70
N CYS A 176 -2.72 19.47 23.58
CA CYS A 176 -1.86 19.65 22.41
C CYS A 176 -2.08 21.02 21.76
N ALA A 177 -1.04 21.53 21.13
CA ALA A 177 -1.05 22.72 20.30
C ALA A 177 -0.47 22.41 18.92
N PHE A 178 -1.21 22.80 17.88
CA PHE A 178 -0.78 22.70 16.49
C PHE A 178 -0.31 24.07 16.01
N ILE A 179 0.93 24.16 15.55
CA ILE A 179 1.62 25.41 15.22
C ILE A 179 1.99 25.36 13.74
N THR A 180 1.30 26.15 12.91
CA THR A 180 1.61 26.25 11.48
C THR A 180 2.85 27.13 11.25
N THR A 181 3.64 26.79 10.25
CA THR A 181 4.87 27.51 9.88
C THR A 181 4.78 28.07 8.46
N GLU A 182 3.59 28.55 8.07
CA GLU A 182 3.21 29.03 6.72
C GLU A 182 4.21 29.98 6.03
N LYS A 183 4.92 30.80 6.82
CA LYS A 183 5.90 31.78 6.33
C LYS A 183 7.33 31.22 6.23
N TYR A 184 7.54 29.98 6.63
CA TYR A 184 8.85 29.34 6.69
C TYR A 184 9.03 28.37 5.53
N GLN A 185 9.91 28.74 4.60
CA GLN A 185 10.18 27.99 3.37
C GLN A 185 11.61 27.43 3.32
N SER A 186 12.38 27.55 4.41
CA SER A 186 13.78 27.12 4.46
C SER A 186 13.89 25.64 4.79
N LYS A 187 14.71 24.91 4.03
CA LYS A 187 15.10 23.54 4.39
C LYS A 187 15.77 23.51 5.77
N THR A 188 15.43 22.49 6.54
CA THR A 188 15.75 22.33 7.95
C THR A 188 16.25 20.90 8.16
N ALA A 189 17.39 20.75 8.82
CA ALA A 189 17.94 19.44 9.19
C ALA A 189 17.61 19.05 10.65
N SER A 190 17.22 20.01 11.50
CA SER A 190 16.97 19.78 12.92
C SER A 190 15.99 20.76 13.55
N ILE A 191 15.18 20.25 14.47
CA ILE A 191 14.30 21.00 15.38
C ILE A 191 14.86 20.93 16.80
N SER A 192 14.74 22.04 17.55
CA SER A 192 15.02 22.10 18.99
C SER A 192 13.80 22.59 19.75
N VAL A 193 13.46 21.97 20.87
CA VAL A 193 12.35 22.38 21.75
C VAL A 193 12.92 22.70 23.12
N GLU A 194 12.91 23.99 23.49
CA GLU A 194 13.29 24.49 24.81
C GLU A 194 12.05 24.61 25.69
N ILE A 195 11.97 23.81 26.75
CA ILE A 195 10.86 23.79 27.71
C ILE A 195 11.25 24.57 28.97
N SER A 196 10.33 25.40 29.46
CA SER A 196 10.48 26.07 30.75
C SER A 196 9.15 26.18 31.49
N SER A 197 9.15 25.91 32.81
CA SER A 197 7.95 26.02 33.66
C SER A 197 7.85 27.40 34.30
N LYS A 198 6.61 27.95 34.38
CA LYS A 198 6.36 29.18 35.15
C LYS A 198 6.44 28.87 36.66
N LYS A 199 6.77 29.87 37.48
CA LYS A 199 6.89 29.73 38.94
C LYS A 199 5.62 29.10 39.54
N ASN A 200 5.80 28.09 40.39
CA ASN A 200 4.73 27.29 41.00
C ASN A 200 3.84 26.56 39.97
N SER A 201 4.44 26.06 38.88
CA SER A 201 3.78 25.14 37.96
C SER A 201 4.74 24.05 37.48
N SER A 202 4.15 22.92 37.07
CA SER A 202 4.81 21.81 36.37
C SER A 202 4.17 21.73 35.00
N ILE A 203 4.99 21.67 33.95
CA ILE A 203 4.55 21.31 32.61
C ILE A 203 5.50 20.24 32.09
N SER A 204 4.99 19.27 31.36
CA SER A 204 5.80 18.22 30.76
C SER A 204 5.43 18.10 29.30
N LEU A 205 6.42 17.98 28.42
CA LEU A 205 6.23 17.68 27.00
C LEU A 205 6.02 16.17 26.87
N CYS A 206 4.98 15.76 26.15
CA CYS A 206 4.62 14.36 25.94
C CYS A 206 4.86 13.91 24.49
N GLU A 207 4.64 14.79 23.51
CA GLU A 207 4.87 14.46 22.10
C GLU A 207 5.40 15.68 21.34
N VAL A 208 6.34 15.45 20.41
CA VAL A 208 6.77 16.40 19.39
C VAL A 208 6.66 15.72 18.03
N THR A 209 5.80 16.26 17.19
CA THR A 209 5.48 15.68 15.89
C THR A 209 5.58 16.76 14.83
N VAL A 210 6.46 16.57 13.85
CA VAL A 210 6.78 17.56 12.81
C VAL A 210 6.25 17.08 11.47
N PHE A 211 5.59 17.97 10.74
CA PHE A 211 5.10 17.75 9.39
C PHE A 211 5.89 18.64 8.43
N ALA A 212 6.45 18.05 7.38
CA ALA A 212 7.44 18.69 6.54
C ALA A 212 7.41 18.19 5.11
N LYS A 213 7.57 19.12 4.16
CA LYS A 213 7.66 18.86 2.74
C LYS A 213 9.02 18.29 2.38
N ASP A 214 9.03 17.25 1.56
CA ASP A 214 10.23 16.72 0.91
C ASP A 214 10.33 17.22 -0.55
N ASP A 215 11.29 16.71 -1.32
CA ASP A 215 11.48 17.07 -2.73
C ASP A 215 10.43 16.44 -3.68
N LYS A 216 9.51 15.61 -3.15
CA LYS A 216 8.40 14.96 -3.85
C LYS A 216 7.05 15.59 -3.51
N TRP A 217 7.05 16.82 -3.01
CA TRP A 217 5.85 17.54 -2.59
C TRP A 217 5.23 18.38 -3.70
N CYS A 218 3.93 18.21 -3.94
CA CYS A 218 3.10 19.11 -4.74
C CYS A 218 2.09 19.85 -3.86
N GLU A 219 1.87 21.14 -4.12
CA GLU A 219 0.96 21.98 -3.32
C GLU A 219 -0.54 21.70 -3.52
N GLU A 220 -0.90 21.19 -4.70
CA GLU A 220 -2.27 20.92 -5.14
C GLU A 220 -2.32 19.53 -5.79
N PRO A 221 -3.44 18.79 -5.68
CA PRO A 221 -3.61 17.50 -6.37
C PRO A 221 -3.71 17.70 -7.90
N PRO A 222 -3.55 16.63 -8.70
CA PRO A 222 -3.78 16.70 -10.14
C PRO A 222 -5.26 17.05 -10.45
N GLU A 223 -5.52 18.07 -11.25
CA GLU A 223 -6.89 18.54 -11.59
C GLU A 223 -7.63 17.66 -12.63
N ASN A 224 -7.14 16.45 -12.92
CA ASN A 224 -7.64 15.62 -14.01
C ASN A 224 -8.79 14.69 -13.57
N SER A 225 -10.01 15.01 -14.00
CA SER A 225 -11.14 14.07 -13.89
C SER A 225 -10.92 12.84 -14.78
N VAL A 226 -10.85 11.64 -14.19
CA VAL A 226 -10.73 10.38 -14.93
C VAL A 226 -12.12 9.75 -15.16
N PRO A 227 -12.60 9.63 -16.42
CA PRO A 227 -13.89 9.01 -16.70
C PRO A 227 -13.96 7.57 -16.18
N ASN A 228 -15.00 7.26 -15.41
CA ASN A 228 -15.20 5.97 -14.75
C ASN A 228 -14.12 5.59 -13.71
N GLY A 229 -13.33 6.54 -13.23
CA GLY A 229 -12.42 6.37 -12.10
C GLY A 229 -12.64 7.39 -10.99
N GLN A 230 -11.83 7.29 -9.96
CA GLN A 230 -11.55 8.27 -8.90
C GLN A 230 -10.06 8.15 -8.55
N LEU A 231 -9.44 9.25 -8.13
CA LEU A 231 -8.05 9.25 -7.67
C LEU A 231 -7.99 9.17 -6.14
N GLU A 232 -7.07 8.36 -5.62
CA GLU A 232 -6.55 8.46 -4.26
C GLU A 232 -5.30 9.33 -4.29
N VAL A 233 -5.31 10.48 -3.63
CA VAL A 233 -4.26 11.51 -3.77
C VAL A 233 -3.46 11.71 -2.48
N SER A 234 -2.14 11.78 -2.60
CA SER A 234 -1.21 12.27 -1.58
C SER A 234 -0.39 13.43 -2.15
N HIS A 235 0.45 14.05 -1.32
CA HIS A 235 1.36 15.11 -1.77
C HIS A 235 2.38 14.64 -2.83
N SER A 236 2.61 13.32 -2.96
CA SER A 236 3.67 12.72 -3.78
C SER A 236 3.20 11.77 -4.89
N LYS A 237 1.96 11.26 -4.82
CA LYS A 237 1.38 10.35 -5.82
C LYS A 237 -0.14 10.49 -5.92
N ALA A 238 -0.69 10.09 -7.05
CA ALA A 238 -2.11 9.84 -7.25
C ALA A 238 -2.29 8.42 -7.78
N VAL A 239 -3.21 7.64 -7.20
CA VAL A 239 -3.52 6.25 -7.58
C VAL A 239 -4.92 6.19 -8.16
N LEU A 240 -5.08 5.54 -9.32
CA LEU A 240 -6.36 5.44 -10.03
C LEU A 240 -7.17 4.23 -9.56
N HIS A 241 -8.32 4.51 -8.96
CA HIS A 241 -9.33 3.51 -8.60
C HIS A 241 -10.46 3.52 -9.63
N CYS A 242 -10.53 2.50 -10.48
CA CYS A 242 -11.62 2.37 -11.45
C CYS A 242 -12.93 1.92 -10.79
N LYS A 243 -14.05 2.48 -11.24
CA LYS A 243 -15.40 2.12 -10.77
C LYS A 243 -15.71 0.66 -11.10
N LYS A 244 -16.57 0.02 -10.30
CA LYS A 244 -17.00 -1.37 -10.50
C LYS A 244 -17.49 -1.62 -11.94
N GLY A 245 -16.87 -2.58 -12.62
CA GLY A 245 -17.12 -2.89 -14.04
C GLY A 245 -16.11 -2.28 -15.02
N PHE A 246 -15.20 -1.44 -14.54
CA PHE A 246 -14.09 -0.87 -15.30
C PHE A 246 -12.76 -1.39 -14.76
N LYS A 247 -11.72 -1.35 -15.58
CA LYS A 247 -10.33 -1.59 -15.19
C LYS A 247 -9.42 -0.59 -15.89
N GLU A 248 -8.24 -0.37 -15.35
CA GLU A 248 -7.20 0.33 -16.10
C GLU A 248 -6.78 -0.52 -17.31
N LYS A 249 -6.44 0.15 -18.40
CA LYS A 249 -6.20 -0.42 -19.74
C LYS A 249 -4.94 -1.28 -19.80
N ASP A 250 -3.87 -0.84 -19.15
CA ASP A 250 -2.53 -1.46 -19.17
C ASP A 250 -2.21 -2.23 -17.87
N GLY A 251 -3.07 -2.15 -16.85
CA GLY A 251 -2.88 -2.77 -15.54
C GLY A 251 -1.99 -1.97 -14.59
N ARG A 252 -1.93 -0.64 -14.76
CA ARG A 252 -1.18 0.28 -13.90
C ARG A 252 -2.13 0.97 -12.91
N GLU A 253 -1.66 1.16 -11.68
CA GLU A 253 -2.44 1.82 -10.62
C GLU A 253 -1.98 3.27 -10.36
N GLU A 254 -0.68 3.57 -10.47
CA GLU A 254 -0.15 4.91 -10.27
C GLU A 254 -0.52 5.84 -11.45
N TYR A 255 -1.42 6.80 -11.22
CA TYR A 255 -1.87 7.77 -12.22
C TYR A 255 -0.87 8.89 -12.45
N ALA A 256 -0.33 9.44 -11.35
CA ALA A 256 0.63 10.53 -11.40
C ALA A 256 1.60 10.45 -10.22
N THR A 257 2.82 10.94 -10.40
CA THR A 257 3.79 11.12 -9.30
C THR A 257 4.33 12.53 -9.31
N CYS A 258 4.51 13.12 -8.13
CA CYS A 258 5.05 14.46 -7.98
C CYS A 258 6.56 14.41 -7.73
N GLU A 259 7.30 15.24 -8.45
CA GLU A 259 8.71 15.52 -8.20
C GLU A 259 8.97 17.02 -8.44
N ASN A 260 9.67 17.69 -7.53
CA ASN A 260 9.96 19.13 -7.59
C ASN A 260 8.71 20.00 -7.85
N ASN A 261 7.62 19.78 -7.09
CA ASN A 261 6.34 20.48 -7.21
C ASN A 261 5.73 20.42 -8.64
N THR A 262 6.04 19.38 -9.41
CA THR A 262 5.49 19.13 -10.74
C THR A 262 4.92 17.72 -10.81
N TRP A 263 3.65 17.60 -11.20
CA TRP A 263 3.02 16.32 -11.47
C TRP A 263 3.48 15.74 -12.82
N SER A 264 4.04 14.54 -12.78
CA SER A 264 4.22 13.68 -13.95
C SER A 264 2.97 12.82 -14.12
N TYR A 265 2.34 12.88 -15.29
CA TYR A 265 1.09 12.18 -15.58
C TYR A 265 1.31 10.95 -16.45
N LEU A 266 0.68 9.83 -16.09
CA LEU A 266 0.47 8.71 -17.00
C LEU A 266 -0.93 8.83 -17.60
N ASN A 267 -1.05 8.63 -18.92
CA ASN A 267 -2.35 8.62 -19.59
C ASN A 267 -3.06 7.28 -19.34
N LEU A 268 -3.59 7.11 -18.12
CA LEU A 268 -4.39 5.97 -17.72
C LEU A 268 -5.87 6.21 -18.05
N GLU A 269 -6.55 5.15 -18.47
CA GLU A 269 -7.97 5.18 -18.84
C GLU A 269 -8.69 4.01 -18.17
N CYS A 270 -9.75 4.29 -17.41
CA CYS A 270 -10.66 3.25 -16.91
C CYS A 270 -11.56 2.78 -18.07
N VAL A 271 -11.14 1.72 -18.74
CA VAL A 271 -11.90 1.09 -19.84
C VAL A 271 -12.92 0.11 -19.27
N GLU A 272 -14.08 0.01 -19.95
CA GLU A 272 -15.10 -0.97 -19.60
C GLU A 272 -14.46 -2.37 -19.65
N HIS A 273 -14.56 -3.11 -18.55
CA HIS A 273 -14.16 -4.50 -18.52
C HIS A 273 -15.18 -5.31 -19.30
N LYS A 274 -15.05 -5.33 -20.63
CA LYS A 274 -15.75 -6.31 -21.47
C LYS A 274 -15.26 -7.68 -21.02
N PRO A 275 -16.09 -8.50 -20.36
CA PRO A 275 -15.67 -9.87 -20.06
C PRO A 275 -15.45 -10.53 -21.42
N ASN A 276 -14.23 -10.99 -21.67
CA ASN A 276 -13.93 -11.69 -22.90
C ASN A 276 -14.83 -12.93 -22.91
N LYS A 277 -15.85 -12.94 -23.78
CA LYS A 277 -16.82 -14.04 -23.87
C LYS A 277 -16.19 -15.33 -24.40
N GLU A 278 -14.94 -15.27 -24.81
CA GLU A 278 -14.11 -16.39 -25.20
C GLU A 278 -13.25 -16.82 -24.00
N HIS A 279 -13.60 -17.97 -23.44
CA HIS A 279 -12.73 -18.79 -22.58
C HIS A 279 -12.26 -18.18 -21.24
N TRP A 280 -13.22 -17.81 -20.38
CA TRP A 280 -13.04 -18.05 -18.95
C TRP A 280 -14.09 -19.04 -18.44
N LYS A 281 -13.68 -20.31 -18.30
CA LYS A 281 -14.13 -21.08 -17.13
C LYS A 281 -13.41 -20.42 -15.96
N SER A 282 -14.15 -19.84 -15.04
CA SER A 282 -13.62 -19.18 -13.83
C SER A 282 -13.10 -20.22 -12.84
N ALA A 283 -12.09 -20.99 -13.23
CA ALA A 283 -11.45 -21.92 -12.32
C ALA A 283 -10.77 -21.12 -11.22
N CYS A 284 -11.04 -21.45 -9.96
CA CYS A 284 -10.22 -20.94 -8.87
C CYS A 284 -8.84 -21.62 -8.95
N PRO A 285 -7.75 -20.88 -8.72
CA PRO A 285 -6.42 -21.47 -8.59
C PRO A 285 -6.38 -22.43 -7.39
N PRO A 286 -5.36 -23.29 -7.31
CA PRO A 286 -5.10 -24.07 -6.11
C PRO A 286 -5.08 -23.14 -4.88
N PRO A 287 -5.78 -23.51 -3.79
CA PRO A 287 -5.77 -22.74 -2.57
C PRO A 287 -4.39 -22.81 -1.90
N ASP A 288 -4.06 -21.78 -1.13
CA ASP A 288 -2.96 -21.86 -0.16
C ASP A 288 -3.27 -22.90 0.95
N PHE A 289 -2.26 -23.35 1.68
CA PHE A 289 -2.45 -24.35 2.74
C PHE A 289 -1.88 -23.92 4.11
N PRO A 290 -2.51 -24.36 5.21
CA PRO A 290 -2.01 -24.06 6.55
C PRO A 290 -0.74 -24.86 6.86
N GLU A 291 0.24 -24.25 7.52
CA GLU A 291 1.31 -24.99 8.21
C GLU A 291 0.67 -25.99 9.19
N THR A 292 1.05 -27.28 9.12
CA THR A 292 0.41 -28.39 9.85
C THR A 292 -1.08 -28.66 9.53
N GLY A 293 -1.57 -28.17 8.39
CA GLY A 293 -2.89 -28.47 7.84
C GLY A 293 -2.86 -29.30 6.55
N ASN A 294 -4.04 -29.64 6.05
CA ASN A 294 -4.26 -30.25 4.74
C ASN A 294 -5.64 -29.84 4.20
N TYR A 295 -5.85 -29.91 2.88
CA TYR A 295 -7.15 -29.69 2.26
C TYR A 295 -7.44 -30.76 1.20
N GLU A 296 -8.73 -31.08 1.02
CA GLU A 296 -9.21 -32.04 0.03
C GLU A 296 -10.51 -31.55 -0.65
N PRO A 297 -10.73 -31.88 -1.94
CA PRO A 297 -9.83 -32.59 -2.85
C PRO A 297 -8.68 -31.68 -3.35
N LYS A 298 -7.52 -32.26 -3.67
CA LYS A 298 -6.41 -31.55 -4.33
C LYS A 298 -6.53 -31.63 -5.85
N LYS A 299 -6.49 -30.47 -6.52
CA LYS A 299 -6.54 -30.31 -7.98
C LYS A 299 -5.67 -29.13 -8.41
N ALA A 300 -5.26 -29.13 -9.67
CA ALA A 300 -4.59 -27.98 -10.29
C ALA A 300 -5.55 -26.81 -10.57
N GLU A 301 -6.85 -27.09 -10.73
CA GLU A 301 -7.91 -26.11 -11.01
C GLU A 301 -9.24 -26.57 -10.39
N TYR A 302 -10.09 -25.61 -10.02
CA TYR A 302 -11.40 -25.86 -9.39
C TYR A 302 -12.50 -25.10 -10.11
N ASP A 303 -13.46 -25.81 -10.73
CA ASP A 303 -14.62 -25.15 -11.33
C ASP A 303 -15.44 -24.37 -10.29
N VAL A 304 -16.12 -23.30 -10.74
CA VAL A 304 -17.09 -22.54 -9.94
C VAL A 304 -18.10 -23.46 -9.26
N GLY A 305 -18.28 -23.28 -7.96
CA GLY A 305 -19.15 -24.10 -7.11
C GLY A 305 -18.49 -25.36 -6.56
N MET A 306 -17.24 -25.68 -6.92
CA MET A 306 -16.48 -26.72 -6.22
C MET A 306 -16.13 -26.27 -4.80
N GLU A 307 -16.19 -27.20 -3.87
CA GLU A 307 -15.84 -27.01 -2.47
C GLU A 307 -14.55 -27.76 -2.12
N ILE A 308 -13.76 -27.18 -1.22
CA ILE A 308 -12.63 -27.82 -0.56
C ILE A 308 -12.85 -27.80 0.95
N ASN A 309 -12.33 -28.82 1.64
CA ASN A 309 -12.40 -28.96 3.08
C ASN A 309 -11.00 -28.91 3.68
N TYR A 310 -10.71 -27.87 4.47
CA TYR A 310 -9.51 -27.78 5.28
C TYR A 310 -9.63 -28.63 6.54
N THR A 311 -8.51 -29.20 6.97
CA THR A 311 -8.32 -29.97 8.21
C THR A 311 -6.97 -29.61 8.83
N CYS A 312 -6.85 -29.67 10.16
CA CYS A 312 -5.55 -29.57 10.83
C CYS A 312 -5.06 -30.95 11.25
N LEU A 313 -3.75 -31.19 11.19
CA LEU A 313 -3.18 -32.49 11.55
C LEU A 313 -3.19 -32.69 13.08
N GLY A 314 -3.76 -33.80 13.55
CA GLY A 314 -3.70 -34.22 14.95
C GLY A 314 -4.60 -33.38 15.88
N LYS A 315 -4.02 -32.85 16.98
CA LYS A 315 -4.74 -32.07 18.01
C LYS A 315 -4.57 -30.55 17.86
N PHE A 316 -4.35 -30.06 16.64
CA PHE A 316 -4.23 -28.64 16.36
C PHE A 316 -5.61 -28.06 16.07
N SER A 317 -5.95 -26.95 16.73
CA SER A 317 -7.21 -26.22 16.49
C SER A 317 -7.09 -25.38 15.22
N MET A 318 -8.23 -25.15 14.56
CA MET A 318 -8.32 -24.32 13.37
C MET A 318 -8.78 -22.91 13.74
N PHE A 319 -8.25 -21.90 13.05
CA PHE A 319 -8.57 -20.49 13.29
C PHE A 319 -8.83 -19.77 11.96
N VAL A 320 -9.85 -18.91 11.94
CA VAL A 320 -10.17 -17.96 10.86
C VAL A 320 -10.40 -16.61 11.54
N ASP A 321 -9.77 -15.54 11.06
CA ASP A 321 -9.89 -14.17 11.62
C ASP A 321 -9.73 -14.11 13.15
N ASN A 322 -8.74 -14.84 13.68
CA ASN A 322 -8.48 -15.09 15.10
C ASN A 322 -9.57 -15.82 15.91
N ALA A 323 -10.72 -16.17 15.32
CA ALA A 323 -11.74 -17.00 15.94
C ALA A 323 -11.40 -18.51 15.79
N ALA A 324 -11.54 -19.27 16.87
CA ALA A 324 -11.41 -20.73 16.81
C ALA A 324 -12.62 -21.34 16.10
N PHE A 325 -12.39 -22.14 15.05
CA PHE A 325 -13.44 -22.75 14.24
C PHE A 325 -13.46 -24.27 14.40
N GLY A 326 -14.65 -24.86 14.24
CA GLY A 326 -14.80 -26.31 14.13
C GLY A 326 -14.10 -26.85 12.88
N GLN A 327 -13.69 -28.12 12.91
CA GLN A 327 -13.10 -28.80 11.76
C GLN A 327 -14.07 -29.86 11.21
N PRO A 328 -14.15 -30.05 9.88
CA PRO A 328 -13.44 -29.31 8.83
C PRO A 328 -14.02 -27.90 8.57
N LYS A 329 -13.26 -27.06 7.88
CA LYS A 329 -13.74 -25.78 7.32
C LYS A 329 -13.90 -25.93 5.80
N THR A 330 -15.13 -25.79 5.32
CA THR A 330 -15.45 -25.79 3.89
C THR A 330 -15.29 -24.38 3.32
N VAL A 331 -14.69 -24.25 2.14
CA VAL A 331 -14.72 -23.03 1.32
C VAL A 331 -15.05 -23.37 -0.14
N THR A 332 -15.75 -22.47 -0.82
CA THR A 332 -16.33 -22.70 -2.15
C THR A 332 -15.67 -21.80 -3.19
N CYS A 333 -15.35 -22.32 -4.37
CA CYS A 333 -14.89 -21.52 -5.50
C CYS A 333 -16.05 -20.66 -6.04
N GLN A 334 -15.91 -19.34 -5.97
CA GLN A 334 -16.95 -18.41 -6.43
C GLN A 334 -16.85 -18.13 -7.92
N SER A 335 -17.94 -17.62 -8.52
CA SER A 335 -17.99 -17.19 -9.93
C SER A 335 -17.08 -16.01 -10.27
N SER A 336 -16.41 -15.43 -9.27
CA SER A 336 -15.34 -14.43 -9.40
C SER A 336 -13.96 -15.04 -9.70
N GLY A 337 -13.79 -16.36 -9.58
CA GLY A 337 -12.48 -17.01 -9.58
C GLY A 337 -11.72 -16.90 -8.24
N LYS A 338 -12.36 -16.37 -7.18
CA LYS A 338 -11.83 -16.34 -5.81
C LYS A 338 -12.51 -17.40 -4.93
N TRP A 339 -11.82 -17.82 -3.87
CA TRP A 339 -12.41 -18.64 -2.81
C TRP A 339 -13.37 -17.82 -1.94
N SER A 340 -14.36 -18.47 -1.34
CA SER A 340 -15.42 -17.81 -0.56
C SER A 340 -14.99 -17.27 0.80
N ASP A 341 -13.81 -17.64 1.26
CA ASP A 341 -13.28 -17.40 2.60
C ASP A 341 -11.75 -17.55 2.57
N VAL A 342 -11.06 -17.05 3.59
CA VAL A 342 -9.60 -17.07 3.68
C VAL A 342 -9.05 -18.43 4.10
N THR A 343 -7.78 -18.70 3.78
CA THR A 343 -7.08 -19.92 4.19
C THR A 343 -6.94 -19.96 5.72
N PRO A 344 -7.49 -20.97 6.42
CA PRO A 344 -7.46 -21.03 7.87
C PRO A 344 -6.06 -21.31 8.40
N LEU A 345 -5.79 -20.94 9.67
CA LEU A 345 -4.53 -21.20 10.35
C LEU A 345 -4.66 -22.37 11.34
N CYS A 346 -3.74 -23.31 11.30
CA CYS A 346 -3.65 -24.38 12.30
C CYS A 346 -2.75 -23.96 13.49
N GLY A 347 -3.08 -24.40 14.70
CA GLY A 347 -2.27 -24.08 15.87
C GLY A 347 -2.60 -24.86 17.14
N ARG A 348 -1.57 -25.11 17.95
CA ARG A 348 -1.70 -25.87 19.21
C ARG A 348 -2.12 -24.95 20.36
N GLY A 349 -3.43 -24.84 20.59
CA GLY A 349 -4.01 -24.11 21.72
C GLY A 349 -4.11 -24.98 22.97
N THR A 350 -3.10 -24.96 23.84
CA THR A 350 -3.19 -25.54 25.19
C THR A 350 -2.40 -24.71 26.18
N ILE A 351 -3.06 -24.23 27.23
CA ILE A 351 -2.42 -23.61 28.41
C ILE A 351 -2.96 -24.34 29.64
N LYS A 352 -2.08 -24.87 30.49
CA LYS A 352 -2.41 -25.21 31.88
C LYS A 352 -2.17 -23.96 32.72
N VAL A 353 -3.20 -23.48 33.42
CA VAL A 353 -3.13 -22.25 34.24
C VAL A 353 -3.21 -22.61 35.72
N ASN A 354 -2.28 -22.10 36.52
CA ASN A 354 -2.42 -21.90 37.97
C ASN A 354 -2.60 -20.39 38.20
N ILE A 355 -3.46 -19.99 39.14
CA ILE A 355 -4.14 -18.67 39.14
C ILE A 355 -3.89 -17.91 40.45
N THR A 356 -3.64 -16.59 40.38
CA THR A 356 -3.94 -15.60 41.45
C THR A 356 -4.11 -14.18 40.89
N GLU A 357 -4.99 -13.41 41.55
CA GLU A 357 -5.29 -11.96 41.43
C GLU A 357 -6.13 -11.41 40.24
N THR A 358 -6.59 -10.16 40.42
CA THR A 358 -7.94 -9.71 40.06
C THR A 358 -7.95 -8.29 39.45
N LEU A 359 -8.77 -8.07 38.42
CA LEU A 359 -9.10 -6.76 37.86
C LEU A 359 -10.61 -6.67 37.62
N HIS A 360 -11.21 -5.53 37.95
CA HIS A 360 -12.65 -5.29 37.82
C HIS A 360 -12.97 -4.55 36.51
N ASP A 361 -13.56 -5.27 35.56
CA ASP A 361 -14.44 -4.70 34.53
C ASP A 361 -15.75 -5.50 34.57
N THR A 362 -16.87 -4.84 34.87
CA THR A 362 -18.20 -5.45 34.96
C THR A 362 -19.04 -5.09 33.75
N TYR A 363 -19.58 -6.09 33.05
CA TYR A 363 -20.54 -5.91 31.96
C TYR A 363 -21.85 -6.62 32.31
N ASP A 364 -22.96 -5.89 32.27
CA ASP A 364 -24.31 -6.46 32.36
C ASP A 364 -24.69 -7.11 31.02
N ILE A 365 -24.87 -8.43 31.02
CA ILE A 365 -25.36 -9.19 29.85
C ILE A 365 -26.86 -9.42 30.04
N ASP A 366 -27.62 -8.32 30.02
CA ASP A 366 -29.07 -8.36 30.14
C ASP A 366 -29.73 -8.40 28.76
N GLN A 367 -29.92 -9.60 28.19
CA GLN A 367 -31.09 -10.02 27.40
C GLN A 367 -31.15 -11.56 27.30
N GLY A 368 -32.35 -12.12 27.44
CA GLY A 368 -32.52 -13.53 27.81
C GLY A 368 -32.30 -14.58 26.72
N PHE A 369 -31.39 -15.53 26.97
CA PHE A 369 -31.26 -16.78 26.21
C PHE A 369 -31.86 -17.95 27.00
N LYS A 370 -33.02 -18.44 26.56
CA LYS A 370 -33.78 -19.51 27.25
C LYS A 370 -33.39 -20.95 26.90
N ASN A 371 -32.34 -21.15 26.11
CA ASN A 371 -31.76 -22.46 25.79
C ASN A 371 -30.23 -22.33 25.79
N VAL A 372 -29.53 -23.38 26.23
CA VAL A 372 -28.07 -23.39 26.43
C VAL A 372 -27.34 -23.07 25.11
N GLY A 373 -26.68 -21.92 25.07
CA GLY A 373 -25.81 -21.50 23.97
C GLY A 373 -24.44 -21.11 24.52
N CYS A 374 -23.37 -21.61 23.89
CA CYS A 374 -22.02 -21.14 24.19
C CYS A 374 -21.87 -19.70 23.71
N VAL A 375 -21.64 -18.76 24.63
CA VAL A 375 -21.38 -17.36 24.29
C VAL A 375 -19.90 -17.20 23.97
N PHE A 376 -19.58 -16.80 22.74
CA PHE A 376 -18.22 -16.41 22.36
C PHE A 376 -18.09 -14.89 22.47
N SER A 377 -17.04 -14.42 23.15
CA SER A 377 -16.75 -12.99 23.29
C SER A 377 -15.26 -12.74 23.00
N SER A 378 -14.97 -11.91 22.00
CA SER A 378 -13.60 -11.56 21.61
C SER A 378 -13.15 -10.24 22.26
N PHE A 379 -12.05 -10.31 23.02
CA PHE A 379 -11.48 -9.15 23.71
C PHE A 379 -10.45 -8.43 22.82
N MET A 380 -10.91 -7.81 21.72
CA MET A 380 -10.02 -7.26 20.69
C MET A 380 -9.30 -5.95 21.04
N LYS A 381 -9.56 -5.34 22.21
CA LYS A 381 -9.07 -3.97 22.55
C LYS A 381 -7.91 -3.87 23.54
N ASN A 382 -7.42 -4.97 24.11
CA ASN A 382 -6.25 -4.93 25.00
C ASN A 382 -4.96 -5.26 24.24
N GLU A 383 -4.26 -4.22 23.77
CA GLU A 383 -2.92 -4.34 23.19
C GLU A 383 -1.82 -4.63 24.25
N LYS A 384 -2.15 -4.46 25.53
CA LYS A 384 -1.25 -4.74 26.65
C LYS A 384 -1.13 -6.23 26.94
N LYS A 385 -0.02 -6.59 27.59
CA LYS A 385 0.22 -7.96 28.08
C LYS A 385 -0.79 -8.34 29.15
N THR A 386 -1.77 -9.16 28.77
CA THR A 386 -2.66 -9.81 29.73
C THR A 386 -2.01 -11.10 30.22
N ASP A 387 -1.45 -11.06 31.43
CA ASP A 387 -0.77 -12.22 32.04
C ASP A 387 -1.72 -13.26 32.66
N HIS A 388 -2.98 -12.88 32.92
CA HIS A 388 -4.05 -13.76 33.44
C HIS A 388 -5.43 -13.20 33.07
N VAL A 389 -6.45 -14.07 33.02
CA VAL A 389 -7.85 -13.70 32.73
C VAL A 389 -8.74 -14.28 33.83
N THR A 390 -9.61 -13.44 34.40
CA THR A 390 -10.56 -13.82 35.45
C THR A 390 -11.98 -13.70 34.90
N VAL A 391 -12.77 -14.77 35.01
CA VAL A 391 -14.19 -14.79 34.63
C VAL A 391 -15.01 -14.90 35.91
N GLN A 392 -15.66 -13.81 36.31
CA GLN A 392 -16.56 -13.80 37.47
C GLN A 392 -17.98 -14.09 37.01
N VAL A 393 -18.51 -15.26 37.38
CA VAL A 393 -19.91 -15.62 37.14
C VAL A 393 -20.70 -15.28 38.41
N LEU A 394 -21.58 -14.29 38.30
CA LEU A 394 -22.54 -13.94 39.34
C LEU A 394 -23.86 -14.66 39.04
N PRO A 395 -24.21 -15.75 39.75
CA PRO A 395 -25.51 -16.37 39.57
C PRO A 395 -26.60 -15.45 40.12
N ASP A 396 -27.65 -15.21 39.33
CA ASP A 396 -28.89 -14.67 39.86
C ASP A 396 -29.47 -15.67 40.88
N MET A 397 -29.93 -15.17 42.04
CA MET A 397 -30.27 -15.98 43.22
C MET A 397 -31.40 -16.99 42.98
N ALA A 398 -32.11 -16.88 41.85
CA ALA A 398 -33.18 -17.79 41.45
C ALA A 398 -32.76 -18.93 40.50
N SER A 399 -31.50 -18.99 40.04
CA SER A 399 -31.08 -19.93 38.99
C SER A 399 -29.87 -20.81 39.34
N SER A 400 -30.00 -22.12 39.07
CA SER A 400 -28.89 -23.07 39.14
C SER A 400 -28.12 -23.12 37.82
N THR A 401 -27.21 -22.16 37.60
CA THR A 401 -26.39 -22.10 36.39
C THR A 401 -25.36 -23.23 36.39
N LEU A 402 -25.57 -24.26 35.57
CA LEU A 402 -24.54 -25.25 35.25
C LEU A 402 -23.57 -24.65 34.23
N LEU A 403 -22.34 -24.37 34.67
CA LEU A 403 -21.31 -23.81 33.82
C LEU A 403 -20.72 -24.88 32.89
N CYS A 404 -20.97 -24.77 31.59
CA CYS A 404 -20.24 -25.52 30.59
C CYS A 404 -18.86 -24.88 30.35
N GLU A 405 -17.85 -25.73 30.21
CA GLU A 405 -16.42 -25.46 29.96
C GLU A 405 -16.04 -24.05 29.43
N ILE A 406 -15.25 -23.29 30.21
CA ILE A 406 -14.63 -22.04 29.74
C ILE A 406 -13.37 -22.35 28.93
N LEU A 407 -13.36 -21.98 27.65
CA LEU A 407 -12.19 -22.03 26.78
C LEU A 407 -11.61 -20.62 26.58
N VAL A 408 -10.39 -20.37 27.07
CA VAL A 408 -9.67 -19.10 26.91
C VAL A 408 -8.58 -19.22 25.85
N TYR A 409 -8.66 -18.39 24.81
CA TYR A 409 -7.66 -18.31 23.73
C TYR A 409 -6.82 -17.03 23.89
N ALA A 410 -5.49 -17.16 23.89
CA ALA A 410 -4.57 -16.04 24.14
C ALA A 410 -3.54 -15.83 23.00
N LYS A 411 -3.33 -14.57 22.60
CA LYS A 411 -2.41 -14.14 21.52
C LYS A 411 -0.96 -14.09 22.02
N LYS A 412 -0.08 -14.91 21.43
CA LYS A 412 1.34 -15.04 21.87
C LYS A 412 2.30 -14.23 21.00
N TYR A 413 2.43 -12.92 21.26
CA TYR A 413 3.55 -11.99 20.98
C TYR A 413 4.22 -11.92 19.58
N LYS A 414 3.83 -12.75 18.61
CA LYS A 414 4.37 -12.80 17.25
C LYS A 414 3.28 -13.32 16.32
N TRP A 415 2.15 -12.62 16.28
CA TRP A 415 0.97 -13.00 15.50
C TRP A 415 0.59 -11.79 14.63
N CYS A 416 0.66 -11.96 13.33
CA CYS A 416 0.05 -11.04 12.36
C CYS A 416 -1.35 -11.58 12.06
N ASP A 417 -2.35 -10.69 11.97
CA ASP A 417 -3.76 -11.07 12.06
C ASP A 417 -4.31 -11.70 10.77
N GLU A 418 -3.92 -11.18 9.62
CA GLU A 418 -4.29 -11.68 8.29
C GLU A 418 -3.02 -12.08 7.54
N PRO A 419 -2.97 -13.25 6.88
CA PRO A 419 -1.88 -13.58 5.97
C PRO A 419 -1.95 -12.75 4.67
N PRO A 420 -0.90 -12.71 3.84
CA PRO A 420 -0.92 -11.94 2.60
C PRO A 420 -1.98 -12.45 1.61
N GLU A 421 -2.97 -11.62 1.22
CA GLU A 421 -3.93 -11.92 0.13
C GLU A 421 -3.29 -11.78 -1.27
N ASN A 422 -2.17 -12.47 -1.52
CA ASN A 422 -1.49 -12.40 -2.82
C ASN A 422 -1.55 -13.74 -3.54
N SER A 423 -2.41 -13.85 -4.56
CA SER A 423 -2.35 -14.96 -5.51
C SER A 423 -1.06 -14.85 -6.33
N ILE A 424 -0.03 -15.63 -5.97
CA ILE A 424 1.25 -15.62 -6.67
C ILE A 424 1.14 -16.43 -7.97
N PRO A 425 1.39 -15.83 -9.15
CA PRO A 425 1.34 -16.55 -10.41
C PRO A 425 2.33 -17.72 -10.41
N ASN A 426 1.83 -18.92 -10.68
CA ASN A 426 2.58 -20.17 -10.73
C ASN A 426 3.22 -20.63 -9.40
N GLY A 427 2.62 -20.27 -8.26
CA GLY A 427 3.01 -20.82 -6.95
C GLY A 427 1.86 -20.84 -5.94
N GLN A 428 2.13 -21.39 -4.76
CA GLN A 428 1.25 -21.49 -3.60
C GLN A 428 1.99 -21.00 -2.36
N LEU A 429 1.30 -20.43 -1.37
CA LEU A 429 1.86 -20.09 -0.08
C LEU A 429 1.54 -21.17 0.96
N GLU A 430 2.58 -21.71 1.60
CA GLU A 430 2.43 -22.36 2.90
C GLU A 430 2.40 -21.27 3.96
N VAL A 431 1.24 -21.11 4.59
CA VAL A 431 0.98 -20.00 5.52
C VAL A 431 1.06 -20.49 6.96
N SER A 432 1.99 -19.91 7.72
CA SER A 432 2.09 -20.07 9.18
C SER A 432 1.80 -18.76 9.92
N ARG A 433 1.73 -18.84 11.25
CA ARG A 433 1.61 -17.66 12.13
C ARG A 433 2.85 -16.74 12.15
N ARG A 434 3.94 -17.11 11.47
CA ARG A 434 5.25 -16.41 11.55
C ARG A 434 5.90 -16.14 10.20
N SER A 435 5.58 -16.93 9.19
CA SER A 435 6.13 -16.88 7.85
C SER A 435 5.13 -17.39 6.82
N ALA A 436 5.15 -16.78 5.64
CA ALA A 436 4.60 -17.39 4.43
C ALA A 436 5.78 -17.89 3.60
N VAL A 437 5.74 -19.16 3.19
CA VAL A 437 6.77 -19.81 2.37
C VAL A 437 6.18 -20.05 0.98
N LEU A 438 6.86 -19.62 -0.07
CA LEU A 438 6.45 -19.80 -1.45
C LEU A 438 6.90 -21.17 -1.95
N HIS A 439 5.95 -21.95 -2.42
CA HIS A 439 6.17 -23.19 -3.15
C HIS A 439 5.79 -22.96 -4.62
N CYS A 440 6.77 -22.96 -5.53
CA CYS A 440 6.49 -22.82 -6.96
C CYS A 440 5.90 -24.10 -7.55
N ASN A 441 5.02 -23.95 -8.56
CA ASN A 441 4.45 -25.08 -9.30
C ASN A 441 5.53 -25.80 -10.13
N GLU A 442 5.28 -27.07 -10.47
CA GLU A 442 6.18 -27.87 -11.31
C GLU A 442 6.52 -27.15 -12.64
N GLY A 443 7.82 -27.07 -12.96
CA GLY A 443 8.34 -26.30 -14.10
C GLY A 443 8.68 -24.83 -13.80
N PHE A 444 8.47 -24.37 -12.57
CA PHE A 444 8.85 -23.04 -12.09
C PHE A 444 9.78 -23.13 -10.89
N LYS A 445 10.60 -22.10 -10.69
CA LYS A 445 11.45 -21.95 -9.50
C LYS A 445 11.51 -20.52 -9.01
N GLU A 446 11.98 -20.35 -7.78
CA GLU A 446 12.24 -19.02 -7.23
C GLU A 446 13.31 -18.27 -8.03
N LYS A 447 13.11 -16.97 -8.21
CA LYS A 447 14.03 -16.10 -8.96
C LYS A 447 15.41 -15.91 -8.30
N ASP A 448 15.47 -16.01 -6.97
CA ASP A 448 16.63 -15.65 -6.13
C ASP A 448 17.07 -16.75 -5.14
N ASP A 449 16.63 -18.01 -5.33
CA ASP A 449 16.82 -19.14 -4.39
C ASP A 449 16.44 -18.79 -2.93
N LYS A 450 15.23 -18.24 -2.76
CA LYS A 450 14.67 -17.78 -1.48
C LYS A 450 13.22 -18.22 -1.36
N GLU A 451 12.97 -19.16 -0.46
CA GLU A 451 11.65 -19.76 -0.23
C GLU A 451 10.73 -18.83 0.61
N VAL A 452 11.28 -17.95 1.45
CA VAL A 452 10.49 -17.20 2.46
C VAL A 452 9.91 -15.90 1.88
N TYR A 453 8.64 -15.95 1.48
CA TYR A 453 7.89 -14.83 0.90
C TYR A 453 7.64 -13.68 1.88
N ALA A 454 7.22 -14.00 3.11
CA ALA A 454 6.99 -13.00 4.13
C ALA A 454 7.35 -13.51 5.52
N THR A 455 7.80 -12.62 6.41
CA THR A 455 7.98 -12.94 7.85
C THR A 455 7.26 -11.94 8.74
N CYS A 456 6.54 -12.44 9.73
CA CYS A 456 5.83 -11.65 10.73
C CYS A 456 6.76 -11.30 11.88
N LYS A 457 7.02 -10.00 12.08
CA LYS A 457 7.81 -9.47 13.19
C LYS A 457 7.09 -8.27 13.81
N ASN A 458 6.90 -8.30 15.13
CA ASN A 458 6.19 -7.26 15.88
C ASN A 458 4.78 -6.95 15.32
N ASN A 459 4.03 -7.99 14.95
CA ASN A 459 2.69 -7.93 14.34
C ASN A 459 2.64 -7.23 12.97
N THR A 460 3.78 -6.98 12.32
CA THR A 460 3.86 -6.50 10.94
C THR A 460 4.46 -7.57 10.03
N TRP A 461 3.85 -7.81 8.87
CA TRP A 461 4.47 -8.61 7.82
C TRP A 461 5.57 -7.81 7.12
N SER A 462 6.74 -8.43 7.01
CA SER A 462 7.82 -7.97 6.13
C SER A 462 7.82 -8.86 4.88
N TYR A 463 7.65 -8.23 3.72
CA TYR A 463 7.51 -8.91 2.42
C TYR A 463 8.85 -8.95 1.68
N MET A 464 9.10 -10.06 0.98
CA MET A 464 10.10 -10.13 -0.09
C MET A 464 9.38 -10.24 -1.43
N ASN A 465 9.87 -9.51 -2.45
CA ASN A 465 9.34 -9.58 -3.80
C ASN A 465 9.83 -10.86 -4.50
N LEU A 466 9.27 -12.01 -4.10
CA LEU A 466 9.54 -13.29 -4.76
C LEU A 466 8.64 -13.46 -5.98
N GLN A 467 9.18 -14.13 -6.99
CA GLN A 467 8.48 -14.50 -8.22
C GLN A 467 8.87 -15.93 -8.58
N CYS A 468 7.88 -16.77 -8.88
CA CYS A 468 8.09 -18.04 -9.56
C CYS A 468 8.39 -17.75 -11.03
N VAL A 469 9.65 -17.93 -11.43
CA VAL A 469 10.08 -17.81 -12.83
C VAL A 469 10.05 -19.18 -13.48
N GLU A 470 9.57 -19.23 -14.73
CA GLU A 470 9.60 -20.45 -15.54
C GLU A 470 11.05 -20.95 -15.59
N GLU A 471 11.26 -22.24 -15.29
CA GLU A 471 12.58 -22.83 -15.31
C GLU A 471 13.00 -23.04 -16.78
N LYS A 472 13.51 -21.95 -17.38
CA LYS A 472 14.06 -21.98 -18.72
C LYS A 472 15.08 -23.11 -18.77
N PRO A 473 14.88 -24.13 -19.63
CA PRO A 473 15.79 -25.27 -19.70
C PRO A 473 17.18 -24.71 -19.94
N GLN A 474 18.08 -24.96 -18.98
CA GLN A 474 19.40 -24.36 -18.96
C GLN A 474 20.08 -24.76 -20.26
N LYS A 475 20.12 -23.83 -21.24
CA LYS A 475 20.62 -24.13 -22.58
C LYS A 475 22.05 -24.58 -22.41
N ASP A 476 22.28 -25.88 -22.58
CA ASP A 476 23.53 -26.49 -22.17
C ASP A 476 24.66 -25.91 -23.02
N HIS A 477 25.35 -24.92 -22.45
CA HIS A 477 26.41 -24.19 -23.11
C HIS A 477 27.58 -25.12 -23.47
N ARG A 478 27.64 -26.34 -22.90
CA ARG A 478 28.54 -27.40 -23.35
C ARG A 478 28.22 -27.86 -24.77
N ILE A 479 26.95 -28.07 -25.12
CA ILE A 479 26.56 -28.45 -26.49
C ILE A 479 26.92 -27.33 -27.47
N LEU A 480 26.63 -26.08 -27.12
CA LEU A 480 26.99 -24.93 -27.96
C LEU A 480 28.52 -24.79 -28.13
N ALA A 481 29.29 -24.98 -27.06
CA ALA A 481 30.75 -24.97 -27.10
C ALA A 481 31.34 -26.12 -27.93
N ILE A 482 30.78 -27.33 -27.84
CA ILE A 482 31.17 -28.48 -28.67
C ILE A 482 30.92 -28.17 -30.15
N VAL A 483 29.74 -27.65 -30.51
CA VAL A 483 29.41 -27.26 -31.89
C VAL A 483 30.35 -26.17 -32.41
N LEU A 484 30.62 -25.11 -31.63
CA LEU A 484 31.59 -24.06 -31.99
C LEU A 484 33.00 -24.61 -32.21
N THR A 485 33.45 -25.54 -31.35
CA THR A 485 34.76 -26.17 -31.46
C THR A 485 34.86 -27.00 -32.75
N ILE A 486 33.82 -27.78 -33.08
CA ILE A 486 33.75 -28.57 -34.32
C ILE A 486 33.80 -27.65 -35.56
N VAL A 487 33.05 -26.55 -35.57
CA VAL A 487 33.05 -25.58 -36.69
C VAL A 487 34.44 -24.96 -36.89
N ILE A 488 35.13 -24.57 -35.81
CA ILE A 488 36.50 -24.02 -35.89
C ILE A 488 37.50 -25.07 -36.43
N VAL A 489 37.39 -26.34 -36.01
CA VAL A 489 38.23 -27.43 -36.54
C VAL A 489 37.96 -27.67 -38.03
N ILE A 490 36.71 -27.65 -38.48
CA ILE A 490 36.37 -27.79 -39.90
C ILE A 490 36.94 -26.63 -40.72
N LEU A 491 36.77 -25.38 -40.26
CA LEU A 491 37.28 -24.20 -40.97
C LEU A 491 38.80 -24.18 -41.06
N THR A 492 39.52 -24.59 -40.01
CA THR A 492 40.98 -24.69 -40.03
C THR A 492 41.48 -25.79 -40.97
N LEU A 493 40.82 -26.97 -41.00
CA LEU A 493 41.12 -28.03 -41.96
C LEU A 493 40.87 -27.61 -43.42
N VAL A 494 39.75 -26.94 -43.70
CA VAL A 494 39.45 -26.40 -45.04
C VAL A 494 40.47 -25.33 -45.45
N GLY A 495 40.84 -24.43 -44.53
CA GLY A 495 41.92 -23.45 -44.76
C GLY A 495 43.26 -24.11 -45.10
N LEU A 496 43.62 -25.17 -44.37
CA LEU A 496 44.84 -25.95 -44.63
C LEU A 496 44.80 -26.63 -46.00
N ALA A 497 43.66 -27.24 -46.38
CA ALA A 497 43.48 -27.88 -47.67
C ALA A 497 43.60 -26.89 -48.84
N ILE A 498 42.99 -25.70 -48.72
CA ILE A 498 43.10 -24.62 -49.71
C ILE A 498 44.56 -24.13 -49.81
N PHE A 499 45.25 -23.96 -48.68
CA PHE A 499 46.66 -23.54 -48.65
C PHE A 499 47.58 -24.56 -49.33
N LEU A 500 47.42 -25.85 -49.01
CA LEU A 500 48.18 -26.95 -49.64
C LEU A 500 47.88 -27.07 -51.14
N HIS A 501 46.62 -26.91 -51.56
CA HIS A 501 46.24 -26.93 -52.96
C HIS A 501 46.85 -25.74 -53.74
N ARG A 502 46.85 -24.53 -53.16
CA ARG A 502 47.53 -23.36 -53.73
C ARG A 502 49.05 -23.56 -53.82
N ARG A 503 49.67 -24.16 -52.80
CA ARG A 503 51.12 -24.45 -52.79
C ARG A 503 51.49 -25.46 -53.88
N LYS A 504 50.70 -26.52 -54.06
CA LYS A 504 50.91 -27.51 -55.13
C LYS A 504 50.81 -26.88 -56.54
N LYS A 505 49.93 -25.90 -56.72
CA LYS A 505 49.77 -25.14 -57.97
C LYS A 505 50.90 -24.13 -58.27
N LEU A 506 51.85 -23.94 -57.33
CA LEU A 506 53.02 -23.08 -57.53
C LEU A 506 54.29 -23.85 -57.96
N GLU A 507 54.31 -25.18 -57.84
CA GLU A 507 55.44 -26.02 -58.30
C GLU A 507 55.29 -26.48 -59.76
N GLU A 508 54.07 -26.54 -60.30
CA GLU A 508 53.83 -26.75 -61.73
C GLU A 508 53.86 -25.42 -62.50
N LYS A 509 55.08 -24.93 -62.79
CA LYS A 509 55.28 -23.84 -63.76
C LYS A 509 56.30 -24.23 -64.83
N PRO A 510 55.85 -24.72 -66.00
CA PRO A 510 56.73 -24.90 -67.15
C PRO A 510 57.35 -23.56 -67.57
N ARG A 511 58.59 -23.61 -68.05
CA ARG A 511 59.14 -22.52 -68.88
C ARG A 511 58.28 -22.41 -70.13
N GLU A 512 57.86 -21.21 -70.52
CA GLU A 512 58.25 -20.62 -71.81
C GLU A 512 57.71 -19.18 -72.06
N ASN A 513 58.53 -18.42 -72.78
CA ASN A 513 58.18 -17.48 -73.86
C ASN A 513 57.16 -16.35 -73.63
N LYS A 514 57.70 -15.30 -73.01
CA LYS A 514 57.57 -13.88 -73.40
C LYS A 514 57.12 -13.64 -74.86
N PHE A 515 55.94 -13.04 -75.06
CA PHE A 515 55.62 -12.26 -76.27
C PHE A 515 54.74 -11.05 -75.92
N LEU A 516 55.00 -9.90 -76.54
CA LEU A 516 54.22 -8.67 -76.40
C LEU A 516 52.97 -8.71 -77.30
N SER A 517 51.86 -8.15 -76.83
CA SER A 517 50.92 -7.43 -77.70
C SER A 517 50.10 -6.39 -76.92
N THR A 518 49.66 -5.36 -77.62
CA THR A 518 49.14 -4.08 -77.12
C THR A 518 47.61 -3.97 -77.36
N SER A 519 47.03 -2.81 -77.03
CA SER A 519 45.66 -2.33 -77.30
C SER A 519 44.61 -2.78 -76.26
N VAL A 520 43.83 -1.91 -75.57
CA VAL A 520 43.10 -0.65 -75.89
C VAL A 520 41.63 -0.90 -76.27
N LYS A 521 40.75 -0.62 -75.29
CA LYS A 521 39.40 0.01 -75.34
C LYS A 521 38.72 -0.24 -73.96
N THR A 522 38.26 0.72 -73.16
CA THR A 522 37.08 1.62 -73.33
C THR A 522 35.81 0.86 -73.77
N ALA A 523 34.61 1.11 -73.23
CA ALA A 523 34.11 2.33 -72.58
C ALA A 523 32.84 2.08 -71.71
N THR A 524 32.49 3.09 -70.88
CA THR A 524 31.13 3.69 -70.66
C THR A 524 29.97 2.85 -70.07
N GLU A 525 28.94 3.37 -69.37
CA GLU A 525 28.60 4.68 -68.75
C GLU A 525 27.43 4.44 -67.72
N GLN A 526 27.35 5.08 -66.52
CA GLN A 526 26.65 6.36 -66.18
C GLN A 526 25.10 6.18 -66.03
N VAL A 527 24.34 6.78 -65.08
CA VAL A 527 23.91 8.19 -64.96
C VAL A 527 23.14 8.45 -63.63
N CYS A 528 23.63 9.44 -62.85
CA CYS A 528 23.02 10.62 -62.16
C CYS A 528 21.68 10.65 -61.36
N ARG A 529 21.71 11.27 -60.14
CA ARG A 529 20.96 12.48 -59.63
C ARG A 529 21.23 12.65 -58.10
N ASN A 530 21.60 13.82 -57.52
CA ASN A 530 20.90 15.10 -57.26
C ASN A 530 19.60 14.91 -56.41
N GLN A 531 19.21 15.67 -55.36
CA GLN A 531 19.57 16.98 -54.74
C GLN A 531 19.39 16.90 -53.18
N GLY A 532 19.69 17.88 -52.31
CA GLY A 532 20.49 19.11 -52.46
C GLY A 532 19.90 20.43 -51.88
N THR A 533 19.71 20.60 -50.55
CA THR A 533 19.27 21.89 -49.94
C THR A 533 19.80 22.18 -48.51
N LEU A 534 20.24 23.42 -48.28
CA LEU A 534 20.34 24.12 -46.99
C LEU A 534 19.17 25.12 -46.85
N CYS A 535 18.80 25.50 -45.61
CA CYS A 535 18.75 26.89 -45.10
C CYS A 535 17.78 27.05 -43.90
N ASN A 536 18.24 27.86 -42.92
CA ASN A 536 17.53 28.56 -41.85
C ASN A 536 16.49 27.82 -41.01
#